data_AF-A0AAE3SLL5-F1
#
_entry.id   AF-A0AAE3SLL5-F1
#
_cell.length_a   1.000
_cell.length_b   1.000
_cell.length_c   1.000
_cell.angle_alpha   90.00
_cell.angle_beta   90.00
_cell.angle_gamma   90.00
#
_symmetry.space_group_name_H-M   'P 1'
#
loop_
_entity.id
_entity.type
_entity.pdbx_description
1 polymer ?
#
loop_
_entity_poly.entity_id
_entity_poly.type
_entity_poly.pdbx_seq_one_letter_code
_entity_poly.pdbx_strand_id
1 'polypeptide(L)'
;MKTLIILTIGLLMPILNFGQSELAMTSATDGFVNVRANKSTDSKILFKIKETEFFLCEPTEDNWWKIDNFYTKTGFVHKSKIQLIKDLKEKQQRALIINSINQLRDYRIKYDSLRLILPNEEIKELLSEFENFEETNYTPLLPFLSGLFCKNKDIDLLDNYLKIMNDNQKSANEMPAWSLGDCYLCQPDLVIKRIDNYRGKDREYLWSMLTLGFENVTWKKESEIEDYDELKNRLNK
;
A
#
# COMPACT_ATOMS: atom_id res chain seq x y z
N MET A 1 63.03 -16.64 -12.20
CA MET A 1 61.77 -15.89 -12.05
C MET A 1 60.65 -16.87 -11.75
N LYS A 2 60.10 -16.84 -10.53
CA LYS A 2 58.96 -17.68 -10.13
C LYS A 2 57.67 -16.93 -10.47
N THR A 3 56.87 -17.47 -11.39
CA THR A 3 55.57 -16.90 -11.75
C THR A 3 54.57 -17.22 -10.64
N LEU A 4 54.05 -16.18 -9.99
CA LEU A 4 53.05 -16.24 -8.95
C LEU A 4 51.66 -16.39 -9.61
N ILE A 5 51.03 -17.55 -9.48
CA ILE A 5 49.63 -17.75 -9.89
C ILE A 5 48.76 -17.24 -8.74
N ILE A 6 48.11 -16.10 -8.93
CA ILE A 6 47.10 -15.57 -8.01
C ILE A 6 45.81 -16.36 -8.25
N LEU A 7 45.50 -17.27 -7.33
CA LEU A 7 44.23 -18.00 -7.30
C LEU A 7 43.17 -17.06 -6.70
N THR A 8 42.42 -16.36 -7.55
CA THR A 8 41.24 -15.60 -7.10
C THR A 8 40.13 -16.59 -6.75
N ILE A 9 39.98 -16.89 -5.46
CA ILE A 9 38.79 -17.55 -4.92
C ILE A 9 37.65 -16.54 -5.05
N GLY A 10 36.84 -16.69 -6.10
CA GLY A 10 35.58 -15.98 -6.24
C GLY A 10 34.65 -16.41 -5.12
N LEU A 11 34.46 -15.54 -4.14
CA LEU A 11 33.41 -15.68 -3.14
C LEU A 11 32.06 -15.55 -3.87
N LEU A 12 31.48 -16.68 -4.29
CA LEU A 12 30.09 -16.73 -4.71
C LEU A 12 29.24 -16.44 -3.47
N MET A 13 28.91 -15.17 -3.25
CA MET A 13 27.84 -14.83 -2.32
C MET A 13 26.55 -15.45 -2.87
N PRO A 14 25.84 -16.28 -2.09
CA PRO A 14 24.49 -16.65 -2.47
C PRO A 14 23.69 -15.34 -2.52
N ILE A 15 23.18 -15.01 -3.70
CA ILE A 15 22.18 -13.97 -3.86
C ILE A 15 21.02 -14.43 -3.00
N LEU A 16 20.83 -13.81 -1.84
CA LEU A 16 19.59 -13.92 -1.11
C LEU A 16 18.53 -13.35 -2.05
N ASN A 17 17.78 -14.24 -2.71
CA ASN A 17 16.48 -13.89 -3.24
C ASN A 17 15.64 -13.50 -2.02
N PHE A 18 15.70 -12.23 -1.62
CA PHE A 18 14.63 -11.65 -0.83
C PHE A 18 13.39 -11.84 -1.69
N GLY A 19 12.59 -12.85 -1.34
CA GLY A 19 11.30 -13.07 -1.97
C GLY A 19 10.55 -11.75 -1.88
N GLN A 20 10.21 -11.18 -3.03
CA GLN A 20 9.41 -9.98 -3.09
C GLN A 20 8.08 -10.29 -2.40
N SER A 21 7.86 -9.68 -1.24
CA SER A 21 6.61 -9.86 -0.51
C SER A 21 5.44 -9.36 -1.37
N GLU A 22 4.38 -10.17 -1.43
CA GLU A 22 3.19 -9.89 -2.22
C GLU A 22 1.99 -9.69 -1.30
N LEU A 23 1.18 -8.67 -1.60
CA LEU A 23 -0.06 -8.43 -0.88
C LEU A 23 -1.09 -9.52 -1.20
N ALA A 24 -1.70 -10.07 -0.14
CA ALA A 24 -2.66 -11.13 -0.25
C ALA A 24 -3.81 -10.99 0.75
N MET A 25 -4.87 -11.73 0.48
CA MET A 25 -5.98 -12.00 1.39
C MET A 25 -6.23 -13.51 1.46
N THR A 26 -7.03 -13.95 2.42
CA THR A 26 -7.43 -15.37 2.48
C THR A 26 -8.51 -15.68 1.46
N SER A 27 -8.41 -16.86 0.83
CA SER A 27 -9.45 -17.44 -0.02
C SER A 27 -10.27 -18.52 0.72
N ALA A 28 -10.12 -18.60 2.04
CA ALA A 28 -10.74 -19.62 2.86
C ALA A 28 -12.25 -19.41 3.01
N THR A 29 -13.03 -20.44 2.65
CA THR A 29 -14.51 -20.41 2.63
C THR A 29 -15.15 -20.35 4.02
N ASP A 30 -14.41 -20.69 5.06
CA ASP A 30 -14.80 -20.59 6.48
C ASP A 30 -14.52 -19.20 7.09
N GLY A 31 -14.07 -18.24 6.28
CA GLY A 31 -13.90 -16.84 6.68
C GLY A 31 -12.61 -16.54 7.44
N PHE A 32 -11.74 -17.52 7.65
CA PHE A 32 -10.42 -17.33 8.24
C PHE A 32 -9.41 -18.39 7.79
N VAL A 33 -8.12 -18.11 7.96
CA VAL A 33 -7.05 -19.09 7.77
C VAL A 33 -6.16 -19.16 9.00
N ASN A 34 -5.75 -20.39 9.36
CA ASN A 34 -4.80 -20.61 10.45
C ASN A 34 -3.37 -20.39 9.95
N VAL A 35 -2.64 -19.51 10.63
CA VAL A 35 -1.21 -19.30 10.42
C VAL A 35 -0.44 -20.22 11.35
N ARG A 36 0.49 -21.01 10.79
CA ARG A 36 1.14 -22.12 11.51
C ARG A 36 2.62 -21.90 11.72
N ALA A 37 3.17 -22.51 12.75
CA ALA A 37 4.59 -22.38 13.10
C ALA A 37 5.53 -23.02 12.07
N ASN A 38 5.08 -24.06 11.37
CA ASN A 38 5.83 -24.78 10.34
C ASN A 38 4.94 -25.06 9.13
N LYS A 39 5.58 -25.46 8.02
CA LYS A 39 4.98 -25.85 6.73
C LYS A 39 4.22 -27.19 6.79
N SER A 40 3.25 -27.31 7.69
CA SER A 40 2.44 -28.53 7.88
C SER A 40 1.10 -28.22 8.56
N THR A 41 0.05 -28.98 8.20
CA THR A 41 -1.28 -28.90 8.83
C THR A 41 -1.30 -29.38 10.28
N ASP A 42 -0.31 -30.14 10.70
CA ASP A 42 -0.22 -30.65 12.08
C ASP A 42 0.59 -29.72 12.99
N SER A 43 1.20 -28.69 12.40
CA SER A 43 1.97 -27.71 13.15
C SER A 43 1.06 -26.80 13.99
N LYS A 44 1.60 -26.35 15.12
CA LYS A 44 0.95 -25.41 16.05
C LYS A 44 0.39 -24.20 15.30
N ILE A 45 -0.86 -23.88 15.57
CA ILE A 45 -1.49 -22.63 15.12
C ILE A 45 -0.96 -21.49 16.00
N LEU A 46 -0.43 -20.45 15.35
CA LEU A 46 0.08 -19.26 16.03
C LEU A 46 -1.02 -18.20 16.17
N PHE A 47 -1.76 -17.96 15.10
CA PHE A 47 -2.88 -17.01 15.04
C PHE A 47 -3.77 -17.31 13.83
N LYS A 48 -4.82 -16.49 13.66
CA LYS A 48 -5.77 -16.56 12.55
C LYS A 48 -5.77 -15.24 11.80
N ILE A 49 -5.95 -15.31 10.48
CA ILE A 49 -6.21 -14.17 9.61
C ILE A 49 -7.64 -14.32 9.08
N LYS A 50 -8.46 -13.27 9.20
CA LYS A 50 -9.85 -13.24 8.73
C LYS A 50 -9.94 -12.83 7.26
N GLU A 51 -11.08 -13.09 6.62
CA GLU A 51 -11.35 -12.73 5.22
C GLU A 51 -11.15 -11.24 4.89
N THR A 52 -11.38 -10.36 5.87
CA THR A 52 -11.25 -8.90 5.71
C THR A 52 -9.82 -8.39 5.96
N GLU A 53 -8.90 -9.25 6.38
CA GLU A 53 -7.54 -8.88 6.75
C GLU A 53 -6.59 -9.18 5.58
N PHE A 54 -5.78 -8.18 5.22
CA PHE A 54 -4.68 -8.41 4.29
C PHE A 54 -3.43 -8.86 5.05
N PHE A 55 -2.50 -9.44 4.31
CA PHE A 55 -1.18 -9.80 4.80
C PHE A 55 -0.19 -9.79 3.65
N LEU A 56 1.09 -9.69 3.99
CA LEU A 56 2.18 -9.93 3.07
C LEU A 56 2.49 -11.42 3.05
N CYS A 57 2.78 -11.97 1.89
CA CYS A 57 3.27 -13.33 1.75
C CYS A 57 4.53 -13.38 0.89
N GLU A 58 5.34 -14.41 1.08
CA GLU A 58 6.54 -14.68 0.29
C GLU A 58 6.25 -15.91 -0.60
N PRO A 59 5.76 -15.74 -1.84
CA PRO A 59 5.51 -16.86 -2.73
C PRO A 59 6.80 -17.61 -3.06
N THR A 60 6.74 -18.93 -2.95
CA THR A 60 7.84 -19.83 -3.33
C THR A 60 7.27 -21.01 -4.12
N GLU A 61 8.15 -21.85 -4.67
CA GLU A 61 7.74 -23.10 -5.32
C GLU A 61 7.07 -24.09 -4.34
N ASP A 62 7.33 -23.94 -3.04
CA ASP A 62 6.66 -24.68 -1.97
C ASP A 62 5.15 -24.35 -1.91
N ASN A 63 4.35 -25.28 -1.41
CA ASN A 63 2.94 -25.05 -1.15
C ASN A 63 2.69 -24.25 0.13
N TRP A 64 3.68 -24.10 1.00
CA TRP A 64 3.57 -23.31 2.22
C TRP A 64 4.35 -22.02 2.11
N TRP A 65 3.61 -20.91 2.04
CA TRP A 65 4.19 -19.59 1.97
C TRP A 65 4.30 -18.99 3.35
N LYS A 66 5.43 -18.33 3.59
CA LYS A 66 5.61 -17.51 4.79
C LYS A 66 4.75 -16.26 4.63
N ILE A 67 4.09 -15.85 5.70
CA ILE A 67 3.28 -14.63 5.75
C ILE A 67 3.75 -13.71 6.87
N ASP A 68 3.46 -12.43 6.74
CA ASP A 68 3.64 -11.37 7.72
C ASP A 68 2.35 -10.52 7.79
N ASN A 69 1.88 -10.23 9.01
CA ASN A 69 0.62 -9.51 9.23
C ASN A 69 0.80 -7.98 9.38
N PHE A 70 1.85 -7.39 8.81
CA PHE A 70 2.30 -5.99 8.90
C PHE A 70 2.85 -5.55 10.25
N TYR A 71 2.73 -6.38 11.28
CA TYR A 71 3.23 -6.07 12.63
C TYR A 71 4.50 -6.88 12.91
N THR A 72 4.36 -7.95 13.68
CA THR A 72 5.47 -8.79 14.11
C THR A 72 5.13 -10.27 14.09
N LYS A 73 3.91 -10.64 13.64
CA LYS A 73 3.48 -12.03 13.62
C LYS A 73 3.69 -12.60 12.24
N THR A 74 4.52 -13.63 12.20
CA THR A 74 4.81 -14.40 11.00
C THR A 74 4.48 -15.87 11.19
N GLY A 75 4.33 -16.58 10.09
CA GLY A 75 4.19 -18.03 10.09
C GLY A 75 3.88 -18.53 8.68
N PHE A 76 3.33 -19.73 8.57
CA PHE A 76 3.11 -20.39 7.28
C PHE A 76 1.64 -20.66 7.03
N VAL A 77 1.22 -20.39 5.80
CA VAL A 77 -0.11 -20.69 5.28
C VAL A 77 0.03 -21.47 3.98
N HIS A 78 -0.81 -22.48 3.79
CA HIS A 78 -0.85 -23.23 2.54
C HIS A 78 -1.41 -22.34 1.41
N LYS A 79 -0.72 -22.25 0.27
CA LYS A 79 -1.04 -21.35 -0.85
C LYS A 79 -2.46 -21.50 -1.39
N SER A 80 -3.07 -22.68 -1.26
CA SER A 80 -4.47 -22.89 -1.66
C SER A 80 -5.48 -22.10 -0.83
N LYS A 81 -5.05 -21.47 0.26
CA LYS A 81 -5.87 -20.59 1.12
C LYS A 81 -5.50 -19.11 0.95
N ILE A 82 -4.66 -18.80 -0.03
CA ILE A 82 -4.15 -17.45 -0.28
C ILE A 82 -4.66 -17.00 -1.65
N GLN A 83 -5.13 -15.75 -1.72
CA GLN A 83 -5.43 -15.05 -2.95
C GLN A 83 -4.52 -13.82 -3.02
N LEU A 84 -3.62 -13.79 -4.01
CA LEU A 84 -2.80 -12.60 -4.25
C LEU A 84 -3.68 -11.51 -4.85
N ILE A 85 -3.50 -10.27 -4.38
CA ILE A 85 -4.29 -9.12 -4.85
C ILE A 85 -3.96 -8.80 -6.31
N LYS A 86 -2.68 -8.94 -6.71
CA LYS A 86 -2.25 -8.74 -8.10
C LYS A 86 -2.89 -9.68 -9.13
N ASP A 87 -3.34 -10.85 -8.69
CA ASP A 87 -3.96 -11.85 -9.57
C ASP A 87 -5.49 -11.68 -9.66
N LEU A 88 -6.07 -10.78 -8.87
CA LEU A 88 -7.49 -10.46 -8.94
C LEU A 88 -7.81 -9.71 -10.25
N LYS A 89 -9.05 -9.88 -10.73
CA LYS A 89 -9.55 -9.04 -11.83
C LYS A 89 -9.58 -7.58 -11.38
N GLU A 90 -9.33 -6.65 -12.30
CA GLU A 90 -9.33 -5.21 -12.01
C GLU A 90 -10.60 -4.73 -11.31
N LYS A 91 -11.77 -5.24 -11.70
CA LYS A 91 -13.04 -4.93 -11.04
C LYS A 91 -13.04 -5.32 -9.56
N GLN A 92 -12.41 -6.44 -9.19
CA GLN A 92 -12.30 -6.89 -7.81
C GLN A 92 -11.28 -6.04 -7.04
N GLN A 93 -10.11 -5.75 -7.63
CA GLN A 93 -9.12 -4.84 -7.04
C GLN A 93 -9.73 -3.46 -6.77
N ARG A 94 -10.42 -2.89 -7.75
CA ARG A 94 -11.14 -1.62 -7.62
C ARG A 94 -12.16 -1.65 -6.49
N ALA A 95 -12.93 -2.74 -6.37
CA ALA A 95 -13.91 -2.88 -5.30
C ALA A 95 -13.23 -2.91 -3.91
N LEU A 96 -12.12 -3.62 -3.76
CA LEU A 96 -11.34 -3.62 -2.52
C LEU A 96 -10.84 -2.22 -2.15
N ILE A 97 -10.30 -1.48 -3.12
CA ILE A 97 -9.81 -0.12 -2.92
C ILE A 97 -10.94 0.84 -2.52
N ILE A 98 -12.06 0.82 -3.24
CA ILE A 98 -13.21 1.68 -2.90
C ILE A 98 -13.76 1.33 -1.51
N ASN A 99 -13.83 0.04 -1.18
CA ASN A 99 -14.27 -0.40 0.14
C ASN A 99 -13.31 0.05 1.25
N SER A 100 -11.99 -0.01 1.04
CA SER A 100 -11.02 0.47 2.03
C SER A 100 -11.07 1.98 2.21
N ILE A 101 -11.23 2.75 1.12
CA ILE A 101 -11.43 4.20 1.18
C ILE A 101 -12.68 4.56 2.01
N ASN A 102 -13.80 3.88 1.75
CA ASN A 102 -15.05 4.14 2.46
C ASN A 102 -14.94 3.79 3.95
N GLN A 103 -14.36 2.64 4.30
CA GLN A 103 -14.16 2.26 5.69
C GLN A 103 -13.21 3.21 6.42
N LEU A 104 -12.11 3.64 5.79
CA LEU A 104 -11.20 4.64 6.37
C LEU A 104 -11.95 5.95 6.67
N ARG A 105 -12.83 6.38 5.75
CA ARG A 105 -13.69 7.55 5.97
C ARG A 105 -14.63 7.34 7.17
N ASP A 106 -15.22 6.16 7.30
CA ASP A 106 -16.12 5.84 8.42
C ASP A 106 -15.38 5.91 9.76
N TYR A 107 -14.15 5.36 9.84
CA TYR A 107 -13.30 5.52 11.03
C TYR A 107 -12.99 6.99 11.32
N ARG A 108 -12.69 7.79 10.30
CA ARG A 108 -12.40 9.21 10.49
C ARG A 108 -13.63 9.98 10.99
N ILE A 109 -14.80 9.73 10.42
CA ILE A 109 -16.07 10.34 10.87
C ILE A 109 -16.37 9.95 12.32
N LYS A 110 -16.19 8.67 12.67
CA LYS A 110 -16.35 8.16 14.04
C LYS A 110 -15.40 8.89 15.00
N TYR A 111 -14.12 8.99 14.67
CA TYR A 111 -13.13 9.71 15.48
C TYR A 111 -13.50 11.18 15.67
N ASP A 112 -13.78 11.91 14.59
CA ASP A 112 -14.08 13.35 14.64
C ASP A 112 -15.37 13.65 15.43
N SER A 113 -16.37 12.76 15.37
CA SER A 113 -17.63 12.91 16.10
C SER A 113 -17.50 12.64 17.59
N LEU A 114 -16.59 11.75 17.99
CA LEU A 114 -16.49 11.24 19.36
C LEU A 114 -15.37 11.89 20.18
N ARG A 115 -14.33 12.44 19.52
CA ARG A 115 -13.11 12.96 20.20
C ARG A 115 -13.33 14.12 21.17
N LEU A 116 -14.48 14.79 21.13
CA LEU A 116 -14.82 15.89 22.05
C LEU A 116 -15.67 15.45 23.25
N ILE A 117 -16.21 14.22 23.21
CA ILE A 117 -17.14 13.71 24.22
C ILE A 117 -16.62 12.50 24.99
N LEU A 118 -15.73 11.70 24.39
CA LEU A 118 -15.19 10.50 25.03
C LEU A 118 -14.02 10.82 25.98
N PRO A 119 -13.77 9.98 26.99
CA PRO A 119 -12.56 10.01 27.78
C PRO A 119 -11.31 9.80 26.92
N ASN A 120 -10.17 10.34 27.36
CA ASN A 120 -8.90 10.27 26.62
C ASN A 120 -8.47 8.85 26.24
N GLU A 121 -8.71 7.84 27.09
CA GLU A 121 -8.32 6.45 26.79
C GLU A 121 -9.14 5.86 25.64
N GLU A 122 -10.45 6.13 25.58
CA GLU A 122 -11.30 5.71 24.47
C GLU A 122 -10.93 6.44 23.16
N ILE A 123 -10.53 7.71 23.24
CA ILE A 123 -10.02 8.47 22.08
C ILE A 123 -8.75 7.85 21.53
N LYS A 124 -7.82 7.42 22.40
CA LYS A 124 -6.60 6.72 21.98
C LYS A 124 -6.92 5.39 21.31
N GLU A 125 -7.90 4.64 21.83
CA GLU A 125 -8.35 3.40 21.20
C GLU A 125 -8.92 3.65 19.80
N LEU A 126 -9.78 4.66 19.63
CA LEU A 126 -10.31 5.04 18.32
C LEU A 126 -9.23 5.47 17.33
N LEU A 127 -8.23 6.22 17.80
CA LEU A 127 -7.10 6.63 16.95
C LEU A 127 -6.27 5.42 16.54
N SER A 128 -6.00 4.51 17.48
CA SER A 128 -5.29 3.25 17.21
C SER A 128 -6.05 2.35 16.23
N GLU A 129 -7.37 2.23 16.35
CA GLU A 129 -8.21 1.50 15.37
C GLU A 129 -8.08 2.11 13.96
N PHE A 130 -8.14 3.45 13.89
CA PHE A 130 -8.02 4.19 12.64
C PHE A 130 -6.63 4.01 11.99
N GLU A 131 -5.55 4.21 12.76
CA GLU A 131 -4.18 4.07 12.29
C GLU A 131 -3.88 2.63 11.85
N ASN A 132 -4.31 1.64 12.65
CA ASN A 132 -4.20 0.22 12.31
C ASN A 132 -4.88 -0.08 10.97
N PHE A 133 -6.11 0.42 10.76
CA PHE A 133 -6.82 0.24 9.50
C PHE A 133 -6.13 0.96 8.33
N GLU A 134 -5.65 2.18 8.55
CA GLU A 134 -4.91 2.95 7.55
C GLU A 134 -3.67 2.17 7.07
N GLU A 135 -2.90 1.61 7.99
CA GLU A 135 -1.66 0.90 7.71
C GLU A 135 -1.86 -0.49 7.08
N THR A 136 -2.89 -1.23 7.50
CA THR A 136 -3.05 -2.64 7.13
C THR A 136 -4.10 -2.93 6.07
N ASN A 137 -5.05 -2.01 5.88
CA ASN A 137 -6.17 -2.20 4.94
C ASN A 137 -6.19 -1.18 3.80
N TYR A 138 -5.83 0.07 4.07
CA TYR A 138 -5.85 1.12 3.06
C TYR A 138 -4.52 1.27 2.33
N THR A 139 -3.44 1.52 3.08
CA THR A 139 -2.11 1.79 2.54
C THR A 139 -1.59 0.69 1.60
N PRO A 140 -1.73 -0.61 1.92
CA PRO A 140 -1.20 -1.66 1.06
C PRO A 140 -1.89 -1.72 -0.32
N LEU A 141 -3.10 -1.17 -0.44
CA LEU A 141 -3.86 -1.14 -1.69
C LEU A 141 -3.50 0.03 -2.61
N LEU A 142 -2.75 1.03 -2.12
CA LEU A 142 -2.43 2.24 -2.88
C LEU A 142 -1.64 1.98 -4.19
N PRO A 143 -0.67 1.05 -4.25
CA PRO A 143 -0.02 0.70 -5.53
C PRO A 143 -0.99 0.14 -6.58
N PHE A 144 -2.04 -0.57 -6.16
CA PHE A 144 -3.08 -1.06 -7.06
C PHE A 144 -4.01 0.07 -7.51
N LEU A 145 -4.26 1.05 -6.65
CA LEU A 145 -5.01 2.26 -6.98
C LEU A 145 -4.32 3.05 -8.09
N SER A 146 -3.04 3.39 -7.92
CA SER A 146 -2.28 4.13 -8.92
C SER A 146 -2.17 3.35 -10.22
N GLY A 147 -1.88 2.04 -10.16
CA GLY A 147 -1.84 1.16 -11.33
C GLY A 147 -3.16 1.13 -12.12
N LEU A 148 -4.29 0.97 -11.44
CA LEU A 148 -5.62 0.98 -12.08
C LEU A 148 -5.94 2.34 -12.69
N PHE A 149 -5.64 3.44 -11.98
CA PHE A 149 -5.85 4.78 -12.50
C PHE A 149 -4.99 5.04 -13.76
N CYS A 150 -3.70 4.72 -13.71
CA CYS A 150 -2.79 4.89 -14.85
C CYS A 150 -3.25 4.12 -16.08
N LYS A 151 -3.76 2.91 -15.89
CA LYS A 151 -4.24 2.05 -16.98
C LYS A 151 -5.57 2.52 -17.56
N ASN A 152 -6.54 2.81 -16.69
CA ASN A 152 -7.94 2.95 -17.08
C ASN A 152 -8.44 4.40 -17.07
N LYS A 153 -7.65 5.35 -16.57
CA LYS A 153 -8.03 6.76 -16.38
C LYS A 153 -9.32 6.88 -15.56
N ASP A 154 -9.47 6.03 -14.54
CA ASP A 154 -10.65 5.92 -13.70
C ASP A 154 -10.82 7.16 -12.81
N ILE A 155 -11.53 8.17 -13.34
CA ILE A 155 -11.71 9.46 -12.66
C ILE A 155 -12.49 9.30 -11.35
N ASP A 156 -13.46 8.41 -11.31
CA ASP A 156 -14.24 8.16 -10.09
C ASP A 156 -13.35 7.61 -8.97
N LEU A 157 -12.40 6.72 -9.31
CA LEU A 157 -11.42 6.21 -8.35
C LEU A 157 -10.49 7.34 -7.85
N LEU A 158 -9.97 8.16 -8.76
CA LEU A 158 -9.12 9.31 -8.40
C LEU A 158 -9.89 10.30 -7.51
N ASP A 159 -11.16 10.60 -7.81
CA ASP A 159 -11.97 11.51 -7.01
C ASP A 159 -12.22 10.99 -5.59
N ASN A 160 -12.51 9.69 -5.44
CA ASN A 160 -12.65 9.07 -4.12
C ASN A 160 -11.33 9.15 -3.33
N TYR A 161 -10.21 8.97 -4.01
CA TYR A 161 -8.88 9.03 -3.45
C TYR A 161 -8.50 10.44 -2.97
N LEU A 162 -8.63 11.45 -3.83
CA LEU A 162 -8.38 12.85 -3.47
C LEU A 162 -9.27 13.30 -2.31
N LYS A 163 -10.53 12.85 -2.29
CA LYS A 163 -11.45 13.15 -1.20
C LYS A 163 -10.98 12.57 0.13
N ILE A 164 -10.58 11.29 0.19
CA ILE A 164 -10.12 10.71 1.46
C ILE A 164 -8.78 11.31 1.92
N MET A 165 -7.88 11.66 1.00
CA MET A 165 -6.66 12.42 1.34
C MET A 165 -7.02 13.74 2.03
N ASN A 166 -7.99 14.47 1.47
CA ASN A 166 -8.45 15.74 2.03
C ASN A 166 -9.19 15.57 3.36
N ASP A 167 -10.00 14.52 3.50
CA ASP A 167 -10.65 14.19 4.78
C ASP A 167 -9.57 13.83 5.84
N ASN A 168 -8.43 13.30 5.40
CA ASN A 168 -7.37 12.77 6.25
C ASN A 168 -6.08 13.62 6.35
N GLN A 169 -6.16 14.94 6.16
CA GLN A 169 -5.02 15.88 6.18
C GLN A 169 -4.08 15.82 7.40
N LYS A 170 -4.51 15.21 8.51
CA LYS A 170 -3.77 15.16 9.78
C LYS A 170 -2.99 13.86 9.97
N SER A 171 -3.12 12.90 9.05
CA SER A 171 -2.30 11.70 9.11
C SER A 171 -0.84 12.05 8.75
N ALA A 172 0.09 11.41 9.45
CA ALA A 172 1.52 11.49 9.15
C ALA A 172 1.93 10.50 8.04
N ASN A 173 0.99 9.70 7.52
CA ASN A 173 1.26 8.73 6.48
C ASN A 173 1.47 9.43 5.13
N GLU A 174 2.68 9.32 4.58
CA GLU A 174 3.04 9.90 3.29
C GLU A 174 2.70 9.01 2.09
N MET A 175 2.34 7.74 2.30
CA MET A 175 2.04 6.81 1.20
C MET A 175 0.95 7.33 0.25
N PRO A 176 -0.10 8.04 0.72
CA PRO A 176 -1.04 8.71 -0.17
C PRO A 176 -0.39 9.80 -1.05
N ALA A 177 0.60 10.55 -0.57
CA ALA A 177 1.33 11.47 -1.43
C ALA A 177 2.07 10.70 -2.54
N TRP A 178 2.76 9.61 -2.18
CA TRP A 178 3.56 8.82 -3.13
C TRP A 178 2.69 8.25 -4.26
N SER A 179 1.55 7.64 -3.93
CA SER A 179 0.63 7.09 -4.94
C SER A 179 -0.08 8.17 -5.77
N LEU A 180 -0.29 9.38 -5.23
CA LEU A 180 -0.72 10.53 -6.04
C LEU A 180 0.38 10.98 -7.02
N GLY A 181 1.65 10.92 -6.60
CA GLY A 181 2.82 11.12 -7.47
C GLY A 181 2.86 10.14 -8.64
N ASP A 182 2.65 8.84 -8.38
CA ASP A 182 2.56 7.81 -9.43
C ASP A 182 1.42 8.11 -10.41
N CYS A 183 0.25 8.51 -9.91
CA CYS A 183 -0.89 8.90 -10.75
C CYS A 183 -0.53 10.10 -11.64
N TYR A 184 0.23 11.07 -11.10
CA TYR A 184 0.66 12.25 -11.85
C TYR A 184 1.67 11.92 -12.93
N LEU A 185 2.65 11.06 -12.65
CA LEU A 185 3.63 10.63 -13.64
C LEU A 185 2.98 10.02 -14.88
N CYS A 186 1.88 9.27 -14.71
CA CYS A 186 1.23 8.61 -15.84
C CYS A 186 0.11 9.43 -16.50
N GLN A 187 -0.57 10.33 -15.77
CA GLN A 187 -1.71 11.13 -16.28
C GLN A 187 -1.70 12.57 -15.70
N PRO A 188 -0.68 13.40 -16.02
CA PRO A 188 -0.46 14.67 -15.32
C PRO A 188 -1.60 15.69 -15.51
N ASP A 189 -2.15 15.78 -16.73
CA ASP A 189 -3.26 16.68 -17.05
C ASP A 189 -4.54 16.33 -16.28
N LEU A 190 -4.83 15.02 -16.16
CA LEU A 190 -6.03 14.57 -15.47
C LEU A 190 -5.91 14.84 -13.98
N VAL A 191 -4.77 14.49 -13.36
CA VAL A 191 -4.54 14.72 -11.92
C VAL A 191 -4.65 16.20 -11.57
N ILE A 192 -3.94 17.08 -12.29
CA ILE A 192 -4.01 18.53 -12.08
C ILE A 192 -5.44 19.03 -12.22
N LYS A 193 -6.13 18.66 -13.31
CA LYS A 193 -7.52 19.06 -13.54
C LYS A 193 -8.45 18.63 -12.40
N ARG A 194 -8.24 17.45 -11.81
CA ARG A 194 -9.07 16.98 -10.68
C ARG A 194 -8.77 17.75 -9.40
N ILE A 195 -7.50 18.01 -9.08
CA ILE A 195 -7.11 18.80 -7.91
C ILE A 195 -7.63 20.24 -8.04
N ASP A 196 -7.61 20.84 -9.23
CA ASP A 196 -8.08 22.20 -9.47
C ASP A 196 -9.59 22.39 -9.30
N ASN A 197 -10.36 21.31 -9.18
CA ASN A 197 -11.78 21.38 -8.81
C ASN A 197 -11.99 21.67 -7.31
N TYR A 198 -10.98 21.45 -6.47
CA TYR A 198 -11.00 21.81 -5.05
C TYR A 198 -10.73 23.32 -4.87
N ARG A 199 -10.99 23.85 -3.67
CA ARG A 199 -10.84 25.29 -3.39
C ARG A 199 -10.16 25.55 -2.05
N GLY A 200 -9.50 26.70 -1.95
CA GLY A 200 -8.85 27.14 -0.71
C GLY A 200 -7.84 26.13 -0.17
N LYS A 201 -7.87 25.92 1.14
CA LYS A 201 -6.92 25.05 1.87
C LYS A 201 -6.91 23.60 1.38
N ASP A 202 -8.05 23.10 0.91
CA ASP A 202 -8.14 21.72 0.40
C ASP A 202 -7.35 21.56 -0.90
N ARG A 203 -7.46 22.56 -1.80
CA ARG A 203 -6.66 22.59 -3.02
C ARG A 203 -5.17 22.76 -2.69
N GLU A 204 -4.83 23.67 -1.80
CA GLU A 204 -3.44 23.91 -1.36
C GLU A 204 -2.81 22.63 -0.76
N TYR A 205 -3.57 21.92 0.08
CA TYR A 205 -3.13 20.65 0.66
C TYR A 205 -2.87 19.59 -0.42
N LEU A 206 -3.83 19.38 -1.34
CA LEU A 206 -3.66 18.37 -2.39
C LEU A 206 -2.51 18.69 -3.34
N TRP A 207 -2.26 19.97 -3.65
CA TRP A 207 -1.07 20.39 -4.39
C TRP A 207 0.22 20.10 -3.62
N SER A 208 0.25 20.38 -2.32
CA SER A 208 1.40 20.05 -1.47
C SER A 208 1.68 18.53 -1.46
N MET A 209 0.63 17.71 -1.33
CA MET A 209 0.76 16.25 -1.38
C MET A 209 1.20 15.76 -2.76
N LEU A 210 0.71 16.37 -3.83
CA LEU A 210 1.15 16.03 -5.19
C LEU A 210 2.64 16.34 -5.38
N THR A 211 3.09 17.51 -4.94
CA THR A 211 4.51 17.90 -5.02
C THR A 211 5.40 16.96 -4.23
N LEU A 212 5.07 16.72 -2.96
CA LEU A 212 5.78 15.75 -2.12
C LEU A 212 5.81 14.35 -2.76
N GLY A 213 4.66 13.92 -3.28
CA GLY A 213 4.49 12.66 -3.98
C GLY A 213 5.43 12.52 -5.16
N PHE A 214 5.41 13.49 -6.08
CA PHE A 214 6.26 13.55 -7.26
C PHE A 214 7.74 13.52 -6.87
N GLU A 215 8.18 14.33 -5.91
CA GLU A 215 9.57 14.34 -5.45
C GLU A 215 10.00 12.96 -4.92
N ASN A 216 9.15 12.29 -4.14
CA ASN A 216 9.46 10.97 -3.58
C ASN A 216 9.54 9.87 -4.64
N VAL A 217 8.59 9.81 -5.57
CA VAL A 217 8.59 8.75 -6.60
C VAL A 217 9.69 8.92 -7.65
N THR A 218 10.16 10.16 -7.84
CA THR A 218 11.21 10.50 -8.82
C THR A 218 12.62 10.57 -8.24
N TRP A 219 12.76 10.51 -6.91
CA TRP A 219 14.05 10.64 -6.23
C TRP A 219 15.09 9.65 -6.76
N LYS A 220 16.24 10.17 -7.20
CA LYS A 220 17.36 9.42 -7.82
C LYS A 220 17.02 8.72 -9.14
N LYS A 221 15.88 9.03 -9.74
CA LYS A 221 15.41 8.51 -11.03
C LYS A 221 15.09 9.63 -12.01
N GLU A 222 15.49 10.86 -11.72
CA GLU A 222 15.12 12.05 -12.49
C GLU A 222 15.56 11.93 -13.95
N SER A 223 16.74 11.36 -14.20
CA SER A 223 17.27 11.12 -15.55
C SER A 223 16.61 9.97 -16.30
N GLU A 224 15.85 9.11 -15.60
CA GLU A 224 15.14 7.96 -16.18
C GLU A 224 13.71 8.32 -16.61
N ILE A 225 13.23 9.50 -16.20
CA ILE A 225 11.86 9.94 -16.42
C ILE A 225 11.82 10.86 -17.63
N GLU A 226 11.06 10.44 -18.64
CA GLU A 226 10.76 11.27 -19.80
C GLU A 226 10.04 12.55 -19.35
N ASP A 227 10.46 13.68 -19.91
CA ASP A 227 9.89 15.01 -19.62
C ASP A 227 9.92 15.43 -18.14
N TYR A 228 10.85 14.90 -17.33
CA TYR A 228 10.96 15.22 -15.89
C TYR A 228 10.91 16.73 -15.60
N ASP A 229 11.71 17.53 -16.32
CA ASP A 229 11.76 18.98 -16.09
C ASP A 229 10.42 19.66 -16.43
N GLU A 230 9.72 19.21 -17.47
CA GLU A 230 8.39 19.71 -17.79
C GLU A 230 7.40 19.37 -16.68
N LEU A 231 7.36 18.09 -16.28
CA LEU A 231 6.48 17.61 -15.21
C LEU A 231 6.72 18.34 -13.90
N LYS A 232 7.98 18.60 -13.53
CA LYS A 232 8.35 19.36 -12.34
C LYS A 232 7.93 20.83 -12.44
N ASN A 233 8.18 21.47 -13.59
CA ASN A 233 7.83 22.88 -13.80
C ASN A 233 6.32 23.13 -13.71
N ARG A 234 5.49 22.14 -14.05
CA ARG A 234 4.03 22.22 -13.91
C ARG A 234 3.56 22.27 -12.45
N LEU A 235 4.36 21.76 -11.50
CA LEU A 235 4.04 21.78 -10.06
C LEU A 235 4.42 23.10 -9.37
N ASN A 236 5.21 23.95 -10.04
CA ASN A 236 5.67 25.25 -9.53
C ASN A 236 4.72 26.43 -9.88
N LYS A 237 3.50 26.13 -10.35
CA LYS A 237 2.49 27.12 -10.75
C LYS A 237 1.47 27.38 -9.65
#